data_AF-A0A1G7D8B4-F1
#
_entry.id   AF-A0A1G7D8B4-F1
#
_cell.length_a   1.000
_cell.length_b   1.000
_cell.length_c   1.000
_cell.angle_alpha   90.00
_cell.angle_beta   90.00
_cell.angle_gamma   90.00
#
_symmetry.space_group_name_H-M   'P 1'
#
loop_
_entity.id
_entity.type
_entity.pdbx_description
1 polymer ?
#
loop_
_entity_poly.entity_id
_entity_poly.type
_entity_poly.pdbx_seq_one_letter_code
_entity_poly.pdbx_strand_id
1 'polypeptide(L)'
;MFNLDSFKANYLSLTLKEKTFVGLIVLDLLLLLFLGRAYTKSAFYPNLYCHDVVLLITFLFSLTFKSDFRVKAIEIVGLISLIYLGISIIFKFHPEGNLYIYLRQFMVFGYLIQSYFIFKAVAGLKNGLQILVQIIAAIAILATILQLGYIFYIFFDIDANPFSRRNYFSPLTVPSVITATALGLVFLKRYKKIGVFLLLLITSFSFGHDSAYLAVIIVLFFYFFISASLKIKILVSTFAILSCIGLWFFVASFTDGNADARLFYWNKLLTKITENFSIMYGNGFGIPYLSADVAKQANDFVLVFKKPESIYLVPPHNSFITMLYHLGGWVLLLFYPIRRIFYGAQPVKNNLLKFLLLSLVGVSIWASFNVILELPHSSTYFWLIYFTLAFYLYKINIDDKKNHYK
;
A
#
# COMPACT_ATOMS: atom_id res chain seq x y z
N MET A 1 -1.03 -10.65 -24.32
CA MET A 1 -1.31 -11.97 -23.73
C MET A 1 -0.12 -12.38 -22.87
N PHE A 2 -0.21 -12.20 -21.56
CA PHE A 2 0.82 -12.58 -20.60
C PHE A 2 0.92 -14.12 -20.59
N ASN A 3 2.13 -14.70 -20.67
CA ASN A 3 2.29 -16.15 -20.44
C ASN A 3 2.18 -16.40 -18.92
N LEU A 4 0.94 -16.50 -18.45
CA LEU A 4 0.58 -16.74 -17.04
C LEU A 4 0.57 -18.23 -16.70
N ASP A 5 1.02 -19.13 -17.59
CA ASP A 5 1.00 -20.57 -17.33
C ASP A 5 1.83 -20.95 -16.09
N SER A 6 2.86 -20.15 -15.78
CA SER A 6 3.65 -20.25 -14.54
C SER A 6 2.86 -19.93 -13.25
N PHE A 7 1.66 -19.35 -13.35
CA PHE A 7 0.82 -18.96 -12.22
C PHE A 7 -0.40 -19.84 -12.02
N LYS A 8 -0.69 -20.80 -12.90
CA LYS A 8 -1.92 -21.61 -12.85
C LYS A 8 -2.07 -22.33 -11.51
N ALA A 9 -2.90 -21.78 -10.61
CA ALA A 9 -3.36 -22.51 -9.44
C ALA A 9 -4.44 -23.50 -9.86
N ASN A 10 -4.32 -24.75 -9.40
CA ASN A 10 -5.38 -25.75 -9.59
C ASN A 10 -6.51 -25.51 -8.58
N TYR A 11 -7.38 -24.53 -8.84
CA TYR A 11 -8.53 -24.22 -7.98
C TYR A 11 -9.49 -25.40 -7.79
N LEU A 12 -9.55 -26.33 -8.75
CA LEU A 12 -10.39 -27.52 -8.64
C LEU A 12 -9.98 -28.40 -7.45
N SER A 13 -8.69 -28.39 -7.09
CA SER A 13 -8.14 -29.15 -5.98
C SER A 13 -8.44 -28.59 -4.59
N LEU A 14 -9.06 -27.40 -4.50
CA LEU A 14 -9.49 -26.81 -3.24
C LEU A 14 -10.82 -27.44 -2.78
N THR A 15 -10.96 -27.62 -1.47
CA THR A 15 -12.22 -27.97 -0.81
C THR A 15 -13.26 -26.85 -0.98
N LEU A 16 -14.55 -27.15 -0.76
CA LEU A 16 -15.61 -26.13 -0.82
C LEU A 16 -15.32 -24.97 0.14
N LYS A 17 -14.90 -25.27 1.38
CA LYS A 17 -14.55 -24.28 2.40
C LYS A 17 -13.44 -23.33 1.92
N GLU A 18 -12.39 -23.88 1.33
CA GLU A 18 -11.26 -23.10 0.78
C GLU A 18 -11.69 -22.24 -0.42
N LYS A 19 -12.53 -22.79 -1.31
CA LYS A 19 -13.10 -22.05 -2.45
C LYS A 19 -13.97 -20.89 -1.97
N THR A 20 -14.83 -21.11 -0.98
CA THR A 20 -15.65 -20.05 -0.37
C THR A 20 -14.77 -18.95 0.23
N PHE A 21 -13.73 -19.32 0.96
CA PHE A 21 -12.82 -18.35 1.58
C PHE A 21 -12.08 -17.49 0.54
N VAL A 22 -11.49 -18.13 -0.49
CA VAL A 22 -10.86 -17.40 -1.60
C VAL A 22 -11.88 -16.54 -2.35
N GLY A 23 -13.10 -17.05 -2.53
CA GLY A 23 -14.21 -16.34 -3.16
C GLY A 23 -14.59 -15.05 -2.42
N LEU A 24 -14.60 -15.06 -1.09
CA LEU A 24 -14.86 -13.85 -0.27
C LEU A 24 -13.79 -12.77 -0.48
N ILE A 25 -12.52 -13.16 -0.53
CA ILE A 25 -11.41 -12.22 -0.78
C ILE A 25 -11.54 -11.60 -2.18
N VAL A 26 -11.81 -12.42 -3.19
CA VAL A 26 -12.01 -11.93 -4.57
C VAL A 26 -13.24 -11.03 -4.65
N LEU A 27 -14.34 -11.42 -4.01
CA LEU A 27 -15.56 -10.63 -3.97
C LEU A 27 -15.32 -9.25 -3.34
N ASP A 28 -14.64 -9.19 -2.19
CA ASP A 28 -14.30 -7.92 -1.53
C ASP A 28 -13.48 -7.01 -2.45
N LEU A 29 -12.42 -7.54 -3.09
CA LEU A 29 -11.61 -6.78 -4.05
C LEU A 29 -12.41 -6.33 -5.29
N LEU A 30 -13.36 -7.13 -5.77
CA LEU A 30 -14.24 -6.74 -6.88
C LEU A 30 -15.24 -5.66 -6.45
N LEU A 31 -15.84 -5.76 -5.26
CA LEU A 31 -16.72 -4.71 -4.72
C LEU A 31 -15.96 -3.41 -4.53
N LEU A 32 -14.73 -3.48 -4.02
CA LEU A 32 -13.82 -2.34 -3.97
C LEU A 32 -13.53 -1.76 -5.35
N LEU A 33 -13.33 -2.60 -6.36
CA LEU A 33 -13.03 -2.13 -7.72
C LEU A 33 -14.25 -1.49 -8.40
N PHE A 34 -15.43 -2.10 -8.31
CA PHE A 34 -16.63 -1.66 -9.04
C PHE A 34 -17.43 -0.59 -8.31
N LEU A 35 -17.50 -0.65 -6.97
CA LEU A 35 -18.32 0.28 -6.16
C LEU A 35 -17.46 1.33 -5.44
N GLY A 36 -16.16 1.07 -5.25
CA GLY A 36 -15.20 2.03 -4.72
C GLY A 36 -15.64 2.74 -3.44
N ARG A 37 -15.82 4.06 -3.53
CA ARG A 37 -16.24 4.89 -2.39
C ARG A 37 -17.66 4.56 -1.91
N ALA A 38 -18.57 4.16 -2.80
CA ALA A 38 -19.92 3.81 -2.40
C ALA A 38 -19.91 2.60 -1.45
N TYR A 39 -19.09 1.58 -1.74
CA TYR A 39 -18.96 0.40 -0.88
C TYR A 39 -18.26 0.70 0.45
N THR A 40 -17.20 1.52 0.43
CA THR A 40 -16.45 1.86 1.66
C THR A 40 -17.11 2.94 2.52
N LYS A 41 -18.11 3.66 2.01
CA LYS A 41 -18.86 4.67 2.78
C LYS A 41 -20.32 4.31 3.03
N SER A 42 -20.83 3.24 2.42
CA SER A 42 -22.14 2.70 2.74
C SER A 42 -22.12 2.19 4.18
N ALA A 43 -22.92 2.83 5.04
CA ALA A 43 -23.02 2.46 6.44
C ALA A 43 -23.92 1.22 6.57
N PHE A 44 -23.39 0.16 7.19
CA PHE A 44 -24.17 -0.99 7.64
C PHE A 44 -24.82 -0.70 8.99
N TYR A 45 -24.08 -0.02 9.87
CA TYR A 45 -24.53 0.52 11.16
C TYR A 45 -23.79 1.86 11.40
N PRO A 46 -24.25 2.78 12.27
CA PRO A 46 -23.52 4.01 12.55
C PRO A 46 -22.02 3.76 12.83
N ASN A 47 -21.16 4.39 12.03
CA ASN A 47 -19.69 4.25 12.05
C ASN A 47 -19.11 2.86 11.72
N LEU A 48 -19.93 1.94 11.18
CA LEU A 48 -19.50 0.63 10.66
C LEU A 48 -19.92 0.50 9.19
N TYR A 49 -18.95 0.48 8.29
CA TYR A 49 -19.20 0.46 6.85
C TYR A 49 -19.32 -0.97 6.30
N CYS A 50 -20.04 -1.14 5.20
CA CYS A 50 -20.27 -2.44 4.55
C CYS A 50 -18.96 -3.18 4.25
N HIS A 51 -17.93 -2.47 3.78
CA HIS A 51 -16.60 -3.05 3.61
C HIS A 51 -16.03 -3.60 4.93
N ASP A 52 -16.06 -2.81 6.00
CA ASP A 52 -15.46 -3.22 7.28
C ASP A 52 -16.15 -4.49 7.83
N VAL A 53 -17.45 -4.65 7.58
CA VAL A 53 -18.19 -5.88 7.92
C VAL A 53 -17.69 -7.08 7.11
N VAL A 54 -17.57 -6.95 5.78
CA VAL A 54 -17.08 -8.04 4.92
C VAL A 54 -15.65 -8.41 5.25
N LEU A 55 -14.79 -7.41 5.51
CA LEU A 55 -13.41 -7.64 5.92
C LEU A 55 -13.36 -8.36 7.29
N LEU A 56 -14.18 -7.95 8.26
CA LEU A 56 -14.28 -8.60 9.56
C LEU A 56 -14.77 -10.06 9.45
N ILE A 57 -15.81 -10.32 8.63
CA ILE A 57 -16.29 -11.69 8.37
C ILE A 57 -15.18 -12.54 7.75
N THR A 58 -14.48 -12.01 6.75
CA THR A 58 -13.38 -12.69 6.08
C THR A 58 -12.23 -12.96 7.06
N PHE A 59 -11.91 -11.99 7.92
CA PHE A 59 -10.94 -12.14 8.98
C PHE A 59 -11.33 -13.23 9.97
N LEU A 60 -12.54 -13.23 10.52
CA LEU A 60 -13.01 -14.26 11.44
C LEU A 60 -13.01 -15.65 10.79
N PHE A 61 -13.43 -15.75 9.53
CA PHE A 61 -13.40 -17.01 8.81
C PHE A 61 -11.97 -17.52 8.56
N SER A 62 -11.01 -16.61 8.37
CA SER A 62 -9.58 -16.93 8.20
C SER A 62 -8.99 -17.67 9.41
N LEU A 63 -9.50 -17.40 10.62
CA LEU A 63 -9.04 -18.05 11.86
C LEU A 63 -9.34 -19.56 11.88
N THR A 64 -10.24 -20.04 11.01
CA THR A 64 -10.60 -21.46 10.91
C THR A 64 -9.63 -22.27 10.05
N PHE A 65 -8.60 -21.64 9.47
CA PHE A 65 -7.58 -22.28 8.63
C PHE A 65 -6.25 -22.38 9.38
N LYS A 66 -5.58 -23.53 9.24
CA LYS A 66 -4.23 -23.73 9.79
C LYS A 66 -3.18 -23.29 8.77
N SER A 67 -2.12 -22.66 9.23
CA SER A 67 -0.99 -22.24 8.38
C SER A 67 0.29 -22.12 9.21
N ASP A 68 1.35 -22.75 8.73
CA ASP A 68 2.68 -22.69 9.33
C ASP A 68 3.43 -21.41 8.96
N PHE A 69 2.90 -20.63 8.01
CA PHE A 69 3.49 -19.35 7.64
C PHE A 69 3.32 -18.35 8.78
N ARG A 70 4.44 -17.87 9.33
CA ARG A 70 4.44 -16.86 10.39
C ARG A 70 5.47 -15.78 10.11
N VAL A 71 5.04 -14.53 10.20
CA VAL A 71 5.91 -13.36 10.13
C VAL A 71 5.96 -12.72 11.50
N LYS A 72 6.85 -13.22 12.37
CA LYS A 72 6.96 -12.78 13.77
C LYS A 72 7.05 -11.26 13.93
N ALA A 73 7.76 -10.59 13.03
CA ALA A 73 7.88 -9.13 13.03
C ALA A 73 6.52 -8.42 12.93
N ILE A 74 5.63 -8.92 12.08
CA ILE A 74 4.27 -8.39 11.88
C ILE A 74 3.38 -8.73 13.08
N GLU A 75 3.51 -9.94 13.61
CA GLU A 75 2.81 -10.35 14.84
C GLU A 75 3.18 -9.46 16.03
N ILE A 76 4.46 -9.10 16.17
CA ILE A 76 4.95 -8.17 17.20
C ILE A 76 4.39 -6.76 16.99
N VAL A 77 4.47 -6.21 15.77
CA VAL A 77 3.89 -4.89 15.46
C VAL A 77 2.39 -4.87 15.76
N GLY A 78 1.67 -5.91 15.35
CA GLY A 78 0.24 -6.05 15.63
C GLY A 78 -0.05 -6.08 17.13
N LEU A 79 0.69 -6.88 17.90
CA LEU A 79 0.53 -6.97 19.35
C LEU A 79 0.81 -5.63 20.05
N ILE A 80 1.92 -4.96 19.71
CA ILE A 80 2.29 -3.65 20.28
C ILE A 80 1.19 -2.63 19.96
N SER A 81 0.67 -2.62 18.73
CA SER A 81 -0.41 -1.72 18.34
C SER A 81 -1.70 -1.93 19.14
N LEU A 82 -2.05 -3.19 19.45
CA LEU A 82 -3.21 -3.52 20.28
C LEU A 82 -3.01 -3.12 21.74
N ILE A 83 -1.80 -3.35 22.29
CA ILE A 83 -1.43 -2.89 23.63
C ILE A 83 -1.56 -1.38 23.72
N TYR A 84 -1.04 -0.66 22.72
CA TYR A 84 -1.10 0.80 22.66
C TYR A 84 -2.53 1.32 22.55
N LEU A 85 -3.38 0.68 21.74
CA LEU A 85 -4.80 1.00 21.69
C LEU A 85 -5.45 0.84 23.07
N GLY A 86 -5.17 -0.26 23.76
CA GLY A 86 -5.67 -0.51 25.13
C GLY A 86 -5.23 0.56 26.11
N ILE A 87 -3.93 0.87 26.15
CA ILE A 87 -3.35 1.94 26.99
C ILE A 87 -4.03 3.28 26.68
N SER A 88 -4.10 3.67 25.41
CA SER A 88 -4.70 4.94 24.99
C SER A 88 -6.17 5.09 25.43
N ILE A 89 -6.95 4.01 25.36
CA ILE A 89 -8.35 4.00 25.81
C ILE A 89 -8.44 4.07 27.34
N ILE A 90 -7.65 3.25 28.06
CA ILE A 90 -7.68 3.18 29.53
C ILE A 90 -7.27 4.51 30.15
N PHE A 91 -6.20 5.12 29.65
CA PHE A 91 -5.66 6.39 30.17
C PHE A 91 -6.30 7.64 29.55
N LYS A 92 -7.30 7.48 28.66
CA LYS A 92 -8.06 8.56 28.02
C LYS A 92 -7.16 9.67 27.43
N PHE A 93 -6.27 9.30 26.52
CA PHE A 93 -5.35 10.28 25.88
C PHE A 93 -6.08 11.39 25.08
N HIS A 94 -7.32 11.16 24.66
CA HIS A 94 -8.23 12.17 24.17
C HIS A 94 -9.05 12.79 25.33
N PRO A 95 -9.15 14.13 25.45
CA PRO A 95 -9.80 14.80 26.59
C PRO A 95 -11.21 14.30 26.92
N GLU A 96 -12.02 14.04 25.90
CA GLU A 96 -13.40 13.57 26.05
C GLU A 96 -13.54 12.03 26.04
N GLY A 97 -12.44 11.29 25.86
CA GLY A 97 -12.48 9.82 25.77
C GLY A 97 -13.25 9.29 24.55
N ASN A 98 -13.37 10.07 23.47
CA ASN A 98 -14.17 9.70 22.30
C ASN A 98 -13.57 8.48 21.57
N LEU A 99 -14.20 7.31 21.75
CA LEU A 99 -13.77 6.03 21.19
C LEU A 99 -13.57 6.07 19.66
N TYR A 100 -14.39 6.87 18.95
CA TYR A 100 -14.30 7.02 17.50
C TYR A 100 -12.90 7.46 17.07
N ILE A 101 -12.29 8.43 17.76
CA ILE A 101 -10.98 8.98 17.39
C ILE A 101 -9.89 7.91 17.54
N TYR A 102 -9.87 7.19 18.66
CA TYR A 102 -8.91 6.10 18.88
C TYR A 102 -9.01 5.03 17.80
N LEU A 103 -10.23 4.59 17.49
CA LEU A 103 -10.46 3.56 16.48
C LEU A 103 -10.06 4.04 15.09
N ARG A 104 -10.39 5.28 14.72
CA ARG A 104 -10.02 5.85 13.42
C ARG A 104 -8.51 5.95 13.22
N GLN A 105 -7.76 6.37 14.23
CA GLN A 105 -6.29 6.38 14.16
C GLN A 105 -5.71 4.96 14.13
N PHE A 106 -6.32 4.03 14.89
CA PHE A 106 -5.89 2.64 14.93
C PHE A 106 -6.07 1.87 13.62
N MET A 107 -7.01 2.29 12.75
CA MET A 107 -7.33 1.53 11.52
C MET A 107 -6.14 1.26 10.60
N VAL A 108 -5.09 2.08 10.62
CA VAL A 108 -3.85 1.81 9.87
C VAL A 108 -3.20 0.47 10.27
N PHE A 109 -3.30 0.10 11.56
CA PHE A 109 -2.84 -1.18 12.08
C PHE A 109 -3.96 -2.23 12.09
N GLY A 110 -5.21 -1.82 12.28
CA GLY A 110 -6.38 -2.71 12.18
C GLY A 110 -6.43 -3.43 10.82
N TYR A 111 -6.28 -2.68 9.73
CA TYR A 111 -6.25 -3.25 8.38
C TYR A 111 -5.00 -4.11 8.12
N LEU A 112 -3.83 -3.74 8.68
CA LEU A 112 -2.62 -4.56 8.64
C LEU A 112 -2.86 -5.93 9.31
N ILE A 113 -3.41 -5.94 10.52
CA ILE A 113 -3.65 -7.16 11.31
C ILE A 113 -4.66 -8.05 10.58
N GLN A 114 -5.81 -7.50 10.17
CA GLN A 114 -6.84 -8.27 9.47
C GLN A 114 -6.29 -8.87 8.17
N SER A 115 -5.58 -8.07 7.37
CA SER A 115 -4.94 -8.52 6.14
C SER A 115 -3.90 -9.61 6.39
N TYR A 116 -3.12 -9.54 7.49
CA TYR A 116 -2.14 -10.56 7.84
C TYR A 116 -2.78 -11.93 8.09
N PHE A 117 -3.86 -11.98 8.87
CA PHE A 117 -4.54 -13.24 9.17
C PHE A 117 -5.25 -13.82 7.95
N ILE A 118 -5.95 -12.98 7.17
CA ILE A 118 -6.56 -13.38 5.90
C ILE A 118 -5.50 -13.97 4.96
N PHE A 119 -4.38 -13.25 4.79
CA PHE A 119 -3.27 -13.72 3.99
C PHE A 119 -2.70 -15.05 4.49
N LYS A 120 -2.44 -15.15 5.79
CA LYS A 120 -1.86 -16.34 6.42
C LYS A 120 -2.71 -17.58 6.18
N ALA A 121 -4.03 -17.44 6.24
CA ALA A 121 -4.97 -18.50 5.88
C ALA A 121 -4.81 -18.95 4.42
N VAL A 122 -4.74 -18.01 3.47
CA VAL A 122 -4.51 -18.34 2.04
C VAL A 122 -3.13 -19.01 1.83
N ALA A 123 -2.10 -18.53 2.53
CA ALA A 123 -0.75 -19.09 2.46
C ALA A 123 -0.68 -20.56 2.93
N GLY A 124 -1.57 -20.96 3.84
CA GLY A 124 -1.71 -22.35 4.30
C GLY A 124 -2.41 -23.28 3.30
N LEU A 125 -3.06 -22.74 2.27
CA LEU A 125 -3.76 -23.54 1.26
C LEU A 125 -2.80 -24.22 0.29
N LYS A 126 -3.27 -25.30 -0.34
CA LYS A 126 -2.58 -25.92 -1.47
C LYS A 126 -2.44 -24.89 -2.60
N ASN A 127 -1.21 -24.67 -3.07
CA ASN A 127 -0.86 -23.64 -4.06
C ASN A 127 -1.18 -22.20 -3.63
N GLY A 128 -1.20 -21.89 -2.32
CA GLY A 128 -1.56 -20.57 -1.80
C GLY A 128 -0.79 -19.41 -2.44
N LEU A 129 0.52 -19.57 -2.70
CA LEU A 129 1.34 -18.55 -3.36
C LEU A 129 0.84 -18.24 -4.78
N GLN A 130 0.54 -19.28 -5.56
CA GLN A 130 0.02 -19.13 -6.92
C GLN A 130 -1.35 -18.44 -6.91
N ILE A 131 -2.24 -18.83 -5.99
CA ILE A 131 -3.55 -18.21 -5.81
C ILE A 131 -3.39 -16.70 -5.56
N LEU A 132 -2.54 -16.32 -4.60
CA LEU A 132 -2.29 -14.93 -4.23
C LEU A 132 -1.77 -14.10 -5.43
N VAL A 133 -0.77 -14.64 -6.14
CA VAL A 133 -0.19 -13.96 -7.31
C VAL A 133 -1.22 -13.80 -8.44
N GLN A 134 -2.06 -14.81 -8.66
CA GLN A 134 -3.15 -14.73 -9.64
C GLN A 134 -4.20 -13.69 -9.25
N ILE A 135 -4.61 -13.61 -7.99
CA ILE A 135 -5.55 -12.59 -7.52
C ILE A 135 -4.96 -11.19 -7.76
N ILE A 136 -3.70 -10.96 -7.36
CA ILE A 136 -3.03 -9.67 -7.58
C ILE A 136 -3.01 -9.32 -9.07
N ALA A 137 -2.58 -10.24 -9.94
CA ALA A 137 -2.47 -10.01 -11.37
C ALA A 137 -3.84 -9.83 -12.04
N ALA A 138 -4.86 -10.59 -11.64
CA ALA A 138 -6.21 -10.50 -12.19
C ALA A 138 -6.85 -9.15 -11.86
N ILE A 139 -6.76 -8.71 -10.60
CA ILE A 139 -7.25 -7.39 -10.18
C ILE A 139 -6.49 -6.27 -10.90
N ALA A 140 -5.16 -6.38 -11.04
CA ALA A 140 -4.34 -5.40 -11.78
C ALA A 140 -4.80 -5.24 -13.25
N ILE A 141 -5.00 -6.37 -13.94
CA ILE A 141 -5.47 -6.38 -15.33
C ILE A 141 -6.89 -5.84 -15.44
N LEU A 142 -7.82 -6.33 -14.60
CA LEU A 142 -9.21 -5.92 -14.64
C LEU A 142 -9.37 -4.42 -14.35
N ALA A 143 -8.68 -3.91 -13.33
CA ALA A 143 -8.70 -2.49 -13.01
C ALA A 143 -8.14 -1.61 -14.13
N THR A 144 -7.10 -2.08 -14.82
CA THR A 144 -6.54 -1.39 -16.00
C THR A 144 -7.57 -1.33 -17.13
N ILE A 145 -8.26 -2.44 -17.41
CA ILE A 145 -9.31 -2.50 -18.44
C ILE A 145 -10.44 -1.52 -18.10
N LEU A 146 -10.92 -1.54 -16.86
CA LEU A 146 -11.97 -0.63 -16.40
C LEU A 146 -11.56 0.83 -16.48
N GLN A 147 -10.31 1.15 -16.11
CA GLN A 147 -9.81 2.52 -16.22
C GLN A 147 -9.71 2.99 -17.67
N LEU A 148 -9.21 2.15 -18.57
CA LEU A 148 -9.16 2.47 -19.99
C LEU A 148 -10.56 2.69 -20.57
N GLY A 149 -11.52 1.83 -20.19
CA GLY A 149 -12.93 2.00 -20.55
C GLY A 149 -13.53 3.29 -19.99
N TYR A 150 -13.17 3.66 -18.75
CA TYR A 150 -13.63 4.90 -18.11
C TYR A 150 -13.04 6.16 -18.77
N ILE A 151 -11.74 6.14 -19.10
CA ILE A 151 -11.08 7.21 -19.87
C ILE A 151 -11.75 7.35 -21.24
N PHE A 152 -11.99 6.23 -21.92
CA PHE A 152 -12.67 6.22 -23.21
C PHE A 152 -14.07 6.82 -23.09
N TYR A 153 -14.86 6.39 -22.10
CA TYR A 153 -16.19 6.95 -21.82
C TYR A 153 -16.16 8.47 -21.63
N ILE A 154 -15.24 8.99 -20.81
CA ILE A 154 -15.08 10.44 -20.61
C ILE A 154 -14.70 11.14 -21.91
N PHE A 155 -13.86 10.52 -22.75
CA PHE A 155 -13.40 11.12 -24.00
C PHE A 155 -14.53 11.33 -25.03
N PHE A 156 -15.66 10.61 -24.93
CA PHE A 156 -16.84 10.85 -25.78
C PHE A 156 -17.80 11.90 -25.22
N ASP A 157 -17.55 12.42 -24.02
CA ASP A 157 -18.34 13.51 -23.44
C ASP A 157 -17.80 14.85 -23.96
N ILE A 158 -18.68 15.66 -24.58
CA ILE A 158 -18.33 16.71 -25.56
C ILE A 158 -17.44 17.83 -24.97
N ASP A 159 -17.38 17.97 -23.64
CA ASP A 159 -16.60 19.01 -22.94
C ASP A 159 -15.59 18.44 -21.90
N ALA A 160 -15.35 17.13 -21.87
CA ALA A 160 -14.56 16.50 -20.83
C ALA A 160 -13.15 16.10 -21.28
N ASN A 161 -12.12 16.77 -20.75
CA ASN A 161 -10.75 16.29 -20.86
C ASN A 161 -10.48 15.24 -19.76
N PRO A 162 -10.21 13.96 -20.09
CA PRO A 162 -10.00 12.92 -19.08
C PRO A 162 -8.73 13.13 -18.24
N PHE A 163 -7.83 14.02 -18.67
CA PHE A 163 -6.56 14.32 -18.01
C PHE A 163 -6.57 15.63 -17.21
N SER A 164 -7.63 16.44 -17.30
CA SER A 164 -7.71 17.73 -16.58
C SER A 164 -8.31 17.62 -15.18
N ARG A 165 -8.91 16.48 -14.81
CA ARG A 165 -9.56 16.23 -13.52
C ARG A 165 -9.13 14.89 -12.92
N ARG A 166 -9.41 14.71 -11.62
CA ARG A 166 -9.17 13.45 -10.89
C ARG A 166 -10.18 12.39 -11.34
N ASN A 167 -9.82 11.60 -12.34
CA ASN A 167 -10.73 10.68 -13.04
C ASN A 167 -10.24 9.23 -12.93
N TYR A 168 -10.15 8.69 -11.71
CA TYR A 168 -9.97 7.25 -11.52
C TYR A 168 -11.31 6.56 -11.23
N PHE A 169 -11.56 5.43 -11.89
CA PHE A 169 -12.79 4.65 -11.79
C PHE A 169 -13.12 4.23 -10.34
N SER A 170 -12.10 3.78 -9.60
CA SER A 170 -12.20 3.44 -8.18
C SER A 170 -10.85 3.68 -7.48
N PRO A 171 -10.82 3.97 -6.16
CA PRO A 171 -9.57 4.08 -5.42
C PRO A 171 -8.62 2.88 -5.57
N LEU A 172 -9.15 1.66 -5.77
CA LEU A 172 -8.34 0.45 -5.98
C LEU A 172 -7.64 0.45 -7.35
N THR A 173 -8.13 1.23 -8.32
CA THR A 173 -7.57 1.30 -9.67
C THR A 173 -6.15 1.85 -9.71
N VAL A 174 -5.84 2.84 -8.88
CA VAL A 174 -4.51 3.49 -8.86
C VAL A 174 -3.39 2.49 -8.50
N PRO A 175 -3.41 1.82 -7.32
CA PRO A 175 -2.39 0.82 -7.00
C PRO A 175 -2.42 -0.40 -7.93
N SER A 176 -3.58 -0.72 -8.53
CA SER A 176 -3.72 -1.81 -9.49
C SER A 176 -3.05 -1.51 -10.83
N VAL A 177 -3.14 -0.28 -11.35
CA VAL A 177 -2.44 0.17 -12.57
C VAL A 177 -0.92 0.21 -12.34
N ILE A 178 -0.47 0.68 -11.18
CA ILE A 178 0.96 0.63 -10.79
C ILE A 178 1.45 -0.83 -10.78
N THR A 179 0.64 -1.76 -10.25
CA THR A 179 0.94 -3.19 -10.24
C THR A 179 0.92 -3.79 -11.66
N ALA A 180 0.00 -3.35 -12.52
CA ALA A 180 -0.03 -3.74 -13.92
C ALA A 180 1.22 -3.27 -14.69
N THR A 181 1.80 -2.12 -14.33
CA THR A 181 3.08 -1.66 -14.87
C THR A 181 4.19 -2.66 -14.55
N ALA A 182 4.30 -3.09 -13.29
CA ALA A 182 5.27 -4.12 -12.90
C ALA A 182 5.04 -5.44 -13.67
N LEU A 183 3.78 -5.87 -13.82
CA LEU A 183 3.41 -7.06 -14.59
C LEU A 183 3.86 -6.95 -16.05
N GLY A 184 3.57 -5.82 -16.70
CA GLY A 184 3.97 -5.47 -18.07
C GLY A 184 5.48 -5.51 -18.26
N LEU A 185 6.23 -4.86 -17.37
CA LEU A 185 7.68 -4.76 -17.43
C LEU A 185 8.39 -6.10 -17.26
N VAL A 186 7.85 -6.99 -16.44
CA VAL A 186 8.49 -8.28 -16.14
C VAL A 186 8.15 -9.34 -17.19
N PHE A 187 6.87 -9.48 -17.57
CA PHE A 187 6.42 -10.65 -18.33
C PHE A 187 6.21 -10.40 -19.83
N LEU A 188 6.21 -9.15 -20.30
CA LEU A 188 6.12 -8.86 -21.73
C LEU A 188 7.50 -8.84 -22.40
N LYS A 189 7.54 -9.34 -23.64
CA LYS A 189 8.76 -9.39 -24.45
C LYS A 189 8.96 -8.11 -25.27
N ARG A 190 10.22 -7.67 -25.37
CA ARG A 190 10.72 -6.65 -26.32
C ARG A 190 9.84 -5.38 -26.38
N TYR A 191 9.39 -4.99 -27.58
CA TYR A 191 8.63 -3.78 -27.85
C TYR A 191 7.25 -3.73 -27.17
N LYS A 192 6.60 -4.87 -26.93
CA LYS A 192 5.30 -4.92 -26.22
C LYS A 192 5.40 -4.36 -24.81
N LYS A 193 6.57 -4.50 -24.18
CA LYS A 193 6.87 -3.93 -22.87
C LYS A 193 6.81 -2.40 -22.90
N ILE A 194 7.46 -1.80 -23.89
CA ILE A 194 7.52 -0.34 -24.05
C ILE A 194 6.12 0.20 -24.34
N GLY A 195 5.38 -0.43 -25.26
CA GLY A 195 4.01 -0.01 -25.58
C GLY A 195 3.07 -0.08 -24.37
N VAL A 196 3.08 -1.17 -23.60
CA VAL A 196 2.26 -1.28 -22.39
C VAL A 196 2.72 -0.33 -21.30
N PHE A 197 4.03 -0.12 -21.13
CA PHE A 197 4.53 0.88 -20.19
C PHE A 197 4.03 2.30 -20.53
N LEU A 198 4.17 2.71 -21.80
CA LEU A 198 3.71 4.03 -22.26
C LEU A 198 2.19 4.18 -22.11
N LEU A 199 1.41 3.13 -22.45
CA LEU A 199 -0.03 3.13 -22.24
C LEU A 199 -0.40 3.33 -20.75
N LEU A 200 0.27 2.61 -19.84
CA LEU A 200 0.00 2.71 -18.41
C LEU A 200 0.49 4.03 -17.82
N LEU A 201 1.58 4.60 -18.34
CA LEU A 201 2.03 5.95 -18.00
C LEU A 201 1.00 6.98 -18.42
N ILE A 202 0.50 6.92 -19.67
CA ILE A 202 -0.58 7.79 -20.15
C ILE A 202 -1.83 7.63 -19.27
N THR A 203 -2.22 6.39 -18.99
CA THR A 203 -3.35 6.07 -18.10
C THR A 203 -3.17 6.70 -16.73
N SER A 204 -1.95 6.71 -16.17
CA SER A 204 -1.69 7.26 -14.84
C SER A 204 -1.88 8.78 -14.73
N PHE A 205 -1.77 9.53 -15.84
CA PHE A 205 -2.09 10.96 -15.84
C PHE A 205 -3.58 11.23 -15.62
N SER A 206 -4.48 10.30 -16.00
CA SER A 206 -5.93 10.46 -15.79
C SER A 206 -6.34 10.47 -14.31
N PHE A 207 -5.46 10.03 -13.41
CA PHE A 207 -5.78 9.94 -11.98
C PHE A 207 -5.82 11.31 -11.29
N GLY A 208 -5.17 12.34 -11.86
CA GLY A 208 -5.06 13.67 -11.25
C GLY A 208 -4.32 13.67 -9.91
N HIS A 209 -3.40 12.71 -9.73
CA HIS A 209 -2.52 12.60 -8.57
C HIS A 209 -1.07 12.39 -9.03
N ASP A 210 -0.21 13.35 -8.69
CA ASP A 210 1.18 13.35 -9.18
C ASP A 210 2.01 12.14 -8.72
N SER A 211 1.72 11.68 -7.51
CA SER A 211 2.36 10.49 -6.94
C SER A 211 2.04 9.20 -7.70
N ALA A 212 0.97 9.15 -8.51
CA ALA A 212 0.61 7.95 -9.25
C ALA A 212 1.48 7.74 -10.51
N TYR A 213 1.66 8.78 -11.33
CA TYR A 213 2.59 8.67 -12.48
C TYR A 213 4.05 8.64 -12.00
N LEU A 214 4.38 9.33 -10.89
CA LEU A 214 5.68 9.19 -10.23
C LEU A 214 5.95 7.72 -9.85
N ALA A 215 4.97 7.03 -9.27
CA ALA A 215 5.10 5.62 -8.93
C ALA A 215 5.34 4.75 -10.17
N VAL A 216 4.63 4.99 -11.29
CA VAL A 216 4.84 4.28 -12.57
C VAL A 216 6.27 4.50 -13.11
N ILE A 217 6.76 5.73 -13.07
CA ILE A 217 8.12 6.08 -13.50
C ILE A 217 9.18 5.43 -12.59
N ILE A 218 8.99 5.49 -11.27
CA ILE A 218 9.89 4.85 -10.31
C ILE A 218 9.92 3.33 -10.52
N VAL A 219 8.78 2.70 -10.80
CA VAL A 219 8.72 1.26 -11.13
C VAL A 219 9.59 0.94 -12.36
N LEU A 220 9.58 1.78 -13.40
CA LEU A 220 10.48 1.60 -14.55
C LEU A 220 11.95 1.69 -14.15
N PHE A 221 12.34 2.75 -13.44
CA PHE A 221 13.74 2.91 -13.03
C PHE A 221 14.18 1.80 -12.09
N PHE A 222 13.32 1.39 -11.17
CA PHE A 222 13.60 0.30 -10.25
C PHE A 222 13.73 -1.04 -10.99
N TYR A 223 12.96 -1.29 -12.06
CA TYR A 223 13.10 -2.49 -12.91
C TYR A 223 14.51 -2.61 -13.48
N PHE A 224 15.08 -1.51 -13.99
CA PHE A 224 16.45 -1.48 -14.48
C PHE A 224 17.44 -1.60 -13.33
N PHE A 225 17.23 -0.86 -12.24
CA PHE A 225 18.10 -0.87 -11.06
C PHE A 225 18.30 -2.28 -10.48
N ILE A 226 17.22 -3.03 -10.23
CA ILE A 226 17.31 -4.39 -9.66
C ILE A 226 17.87 -5.43 -10.65
N SER A 227 17.86 -5.10 -11.94
CA SER A 227 18.43 -5.94 -13.00
C SER A 227 19.90 -5.58 -13.31
N ALA A 228 20.40 -4.48 -12.78
CA ALA A 228 21.73 -3.96 -13.09
C ALA A 228 22.83 -4.53 -12.17
N SER A 229 24.09 -4.38 -12.61
CA SER A 229 25.26 -4.67 -11.79
C SER A 229 25.45 -3.63 -10.68
N LEU A 230 26.22 -3.99 -9.63
CA LEU A 230 26.47 -3.08 -8.50
C LEU A 230 27.04 -1.72 -8.93
N LYS A 231 27.97 -1.70 -9.90
CA LYS A 231 28.57 -0.46 -10.42
C LYS A 231 27.50 0.48 -10.99
N ILE A 232 26.59 -0.05 -11.80
CA ILE A 232 25.49 0.72 -12.39
C ILE A 232 24.51 1.18 -11.30
N LYS A 233 24.20 0.33 -10.32
CA LYS A 233 23.35 0.70 -9.18
C LYS A 233 23.93 1.92 -8.44
N ILE A 234 25.21 1.90 -8.10
CA ILE A 234 25.90 3.02 -7.42
C ILE A 234 25.82 4.29 -8.28
N LEU A 235 26.11 4.18 -9.58
CA LEU A 235 26.06 5.32 -10.50
C LEU A 235 24.65 5.93 -10.59
N VAL A 236 23.63 5.10 -10.80
CA VAL A 236 22.22 5.52 -10.89
C VAL A 236 21.76 6.15 -9.57
N SER A 237 22.10 5.55 -8.42
CA SER A 237 21.76 6.12 -7.11
C SER A 237 22.44 7.46 -6.88
N THR A 238 23.72 7.59 -7.21
CA THR A 238 24.46 8.85 -7.08
C THR A 238 23.86 9.93 -7.97
N PHE A 239 23.58 9.60 -9.24
CA PHE A 239 22.94 10.52 -10.18
C PHE A 239 21.54 10.93 -9.73
N ALA A 240 20.75 10.00 -9.20
CA ALA A 240 19.41 10.29 -8.67
C ALA A 240 19.48 11.25 -7.47
N ILE A 241 20.40 11.01 -6.52
CA ILE A 241 20.61 11.89 -5.36
C ILE A 241 21.03 13.30 -5.82
N LEU A 242 22.02 13.40 -6.71
CA LEU A 242 22.48 14.68 -7.26
C LEU A 242 21.36 15.39 -8.03
N SER A 243 20.54 14.64 -8.78
CA SER A 243 19.38 15.19 -9.49
C SER A 243 18.33 15.72 -8.53
N CYS A 244 18.01 15.01 -7.44
CA CYS A 244 17.10 15.50 -6.40
C CYS A 244 17.63 16.79 -5.74
N ILE A 245 18.93 16.84 -5.43
CA ILE A 245 19.58 18.03 -4.88
C ILE A 245 19.51 19.19 -5.89
N GLY A 246 19.84 18.94 -7.15
CA GLY A 246 19.76 19.95 -8.21
C GLY A 246 18.35 20.47 -8.41
N LEU A 247 17.36 19.58 -8.53
CA LEU A 247 15.95 19.95 -8.65
C LEU A 247 15.48 20.80 -7.45
N TRP A 248 15.89 20.44 -6.23
CA TRP A 248 15.56 21.18 -5.02
C TRP A 248 16.08 22.63 -5.05
N PHE A 249 17.30 22.85 -5.53
CA PHE A 249 17.90 24.20 -5.57
C PHE A 249 17.51 25.03 -6.80
N PHE A 250 17.16 24.39 -7.93
CA PHE A 250 17.04 25.09 -9.21
C PHE A 250 15.63 25.10 -9.82
N VAL A 251 14.65 24.38 -9.26
CA VAL A 251 13.29 24.32 -9.83
C VAL A 251 12.26 24.90 -8.85
N ALA A 252 11.82 26.13 -9.15
CA ALA A 252 10.85 26.87 -8.35
C ALA A 252 9.44 26.23 -8.30
N SER A 253 9.10 25.31 -9.20
CA SER A 253 7.79 24.65 -9.22
C SER A 253 7.63 23.49 -8.23
N PHE A 254 8.67 23.15 -7.45
CA PHE A 254 8.52 22.22 -6.31
C PHE A 254 7.81 22.83 -5.10
N THR A 255 7.40 24.11 -5.18
CA THR A 255 6.69 24.87 -4.14
C THR A 255 5.24 25.19 -4.55
N ASP A 256 4.44 24.17 -4.89
CA ASP A 256 2.97 24.34 -4.90
C ASP A 256 2.48 24.33 -3.45
N GLY A 257 1.47 25.15 -3.11
CA GLY A 257 0.94 25.28 -1.76
C GLY A 257 0.49 23.95 -1.15
N ASN A 258 0.05 22.98 -1.97
CA ASN A 258 -0.24 21.62 -1.49
C ASN A 258 1.01 20.83 -1.06
N ALA A 259 2.12 20.98 -1.80
CA ALA A 259 3.38 20.34 -1.47
C ALA A 259 4.00 20.99 -0.22
N ASP A 260 3.96 22.33 -0.13
CA ASP A 260 4.45 23.08 1.03
C ASP A 260 3.66 22.73 2.29
N ALA A 261 2.33 22.67 2.22
CA ALA A 261 1.48 22.25 3.34
C ALA A 261 1.85 20.83 3.82
N ARG A 262 2.14 19.90 2.91
CA ARG A 262 2.53 18.53 3.24
C ARG A 262 3.92 18.47 3.86
N LEU A 263 4.91 19.14 3.27
CA LEU A 263 6.28 19.18 3.80
C LEU A 263 6.32 19.85 5.17
N PHE A 264 5.58 20.94 5.35
CA PHE A 264 5.42 21.60 6.64
C PHE A 264 4.81 20.66 7.68
N TYR A 265 3.72 19.96 7.34
CA TYR A 265 3.10 18.97 8.22
C TYR A 265 4.11 17.84 8.55
N TRP A 266 4.76 17.25 7.55
CA TRP A 266 5.73 16.18 7.76
C TRP A 266 6.87 16.61 8.67
N ASN A 267 7.41 17.80 8.47
CA ASN A 267 8.45 18.35 9.32
C ASN A 267 7.97 18.44 10.78
N LYS A 268 6.82 19.07 11.03
CA LYS A 268 6.29 19.23 12.38
C LYS A 268 5.97 17.90 13.06
N LEU A 269 5.44 16.95 12.31
CA LEU A 269 5.12 15.62 12.84
C LEU A 269 6.40 14.81 13.11
N LEU A 270 7.41 14.87 12.25
CA LEU A 270 8.70 14.23 12.46
C LEU A 270 9.43 14.84 13.66
N THR A 271 9.42 16.16 13.84
CA THR A 271 9.95 16.81 15.05
C THR A 271 9.27 16.25 16.29
N LYS A 272 7.93 16.19 16.31
CA LYS A 272 7.17 15.61 17.42
C LYS A 272 7.49 14.13 17.66
N ILE A 273 7.73 13.35 16.60
CA ILE A 273 8.17 11.95 16.72
C ILE A 273 9.56 11.87 17.37
N THR A 274 10.47 12.78 17.04
CA THR A 274 11.84 12.76 17.58
C THR A 274 11.95 13.24 19.02
N GLU A 275 10.95 13.95 19.52
CA GLU A 275 10.92 14.48 20.89
C GLU A 275 10.56 13.39 21.93
N ASN A 276 11.00 13.59 23.18
CA ASN A 276 10.54 12.85 24.37
C ASN A 276 10.52 11.31 24.25
N PHE A 277 11.51 10.72 23.57
CA PHE A 277 11.59 9.27 23.29
C PHE A 277 10.44 8.69 22.44
N SER A 278 9.56 9.52 21.89
CA SER A 278 8.48 9.11 20.98
C SER A 278 9.01 8.42 19.73
N ILE A 279 10.29 8.59 19.38
CA ILE A 279 10.88 7.90 18.24
C ILE A 279 11.02 6.41 18.51
N MET A 280 11.22 5.99 19.76
CA MET A 280 11.32 4.58 20.12
C MET A 280 9.95 4.00 20.41
N TYR A 281 9.15 4.73 21.19
CA TYR A 281 7.90 4.20 21.72
C TYR A 281 6.68 4.59 20.88
N GLY A 282 6.72 5.68 20.13
CA GLY A 282 5.54 6.25 19.50
C GLY A 282 4.66 7.02 20.48
N ASN A 283 3.65 7.70 19.94
CA ASN A 283 2.74 8.54 20.71
C ASN A 283 1.47 7.79 21.15
N GLY A 284 1.18 6.61 20.61
CA GLY A 284 -0.12 5.94 20.82
C GLY A 284 -1.27 6.63 20.11
N PHE A 285 -2.50 6.30 20.49
CA PHE A 285 -3.74 6.73 19.82
C PHE A 285 -4.53 7.74 20.67
N GLY A 286 -5.44 8.49 20.05
CA GLY A 286 -6.22 9.55 20.69
C GLY A 286 -5.48 10.87 20.89
N ILE A 287 -4.22 10.95 20.45
CA ILE A 287 -3.39 12.16 20.54
C ILE A 287 -3.47 12.92 19.21
N PRO A 288 -3.60 14.26 19.23
CA PRO A 288 -3.70 15.03 17.99
C PRO A 288 -2.37 14.98 17.24
N TYR A 289 -2.41 14.85 15.91
CA TYR A 289 -1.20 14.83 15.08
C TYR A 289 -0.47 16.18 15.15
N LEU A 290 -1.23 17.28 15.22
CA LEU A 290 -0.73 18.66 15.28
C LEU A 290 -1.35 19.43 16.45
N SER A 291 -0.66 20.47 16.93
CA SER A 291 -1.27 21.48 17.78
C SER A 291 -2.23 22.36 16.96
N ALA A 292 -3.16 23.04 17.65
CA ALA A 292 -4.10 23.94 17.01
C ALA A 292 -3.40 25.08 16.23
N ASP A 293 -2.32 25.64 16.78
CA ASP A 293 -1.55 26.71 16.13
C ASP A 293 -0.88 26.23 14.84
N VAL A 294 -0.32 25.02 14.85
CA VAL A 294 0.31 24.44 13.65
C VAL A 294 -0.74 24.09 12.61
N ALA A 295 -1.93 23.62 13.02
CA ALA A 295 -3.04 23.39 12.10
C ALA A 295 -3.54 24.68 11.46
N LYS A 296 -3.55 25.80 12.20
CA LYS A 296 -3.87 27.13 11.67
C LYS A 296 -2.85 27.58 10.62
N GLN A 297 -1.55 27.44 10.93
CA GLN A 297 -0.47 27.75 9.97
C GLN A 297 -0.55 26.87 8.70
N ALA A 298 -0.90 25.59 8.84
CA ALA A 298 -1.09 24.70 7.69
C ALA A 298 -2.26 25.16 6.80
N ASN A 299 -3.32 25.71 7.39
CA ASN A 299 -4.47 26.25 6.65
C ASN A 299 -4.14 27.50 5.83
N ASP A 300 -3.07 28.23 6.17
CA ASP A 300 -2.60 29.39 5.39
C ASP A 300 -2.04 28.98 4.03
N PHE A 301 -1.53 27.74 3.90
CA PHE A 301 -1.13 27.16 2.62
C PHE A 301 -2.33 26.57 1.86
N VAL A 302 -3.10 25.70 2.52
CA VAL A 302 -4.28 25.03 1.95
C VAL A 302 -5.29 24.76 3.07
N LEU A 303 -6.55 25.12 2.86
CA LEU A 303 -7.63 24.93 3.85
C LEU A 303 -7.99 23.43 4.06
N VAL A 304 -7.28 22.77 4.98
CA VAL A 304 -7.40 21.33 5.28
C VAL A 304 -8.12 21.06 6.60
N PHE A 305 -7.81 21.81 7.65
CA PHE A 305 -8.32 21.60 9.02
C PHE A 305 -9.50 22.51 9.31
N LYS A 306 -10.69 22.11 8.87
CA LYS A 306 -11.92 22.92 8.98
C LYS A 306 -12.65 22.79 10.32
N LYS A 307 -12.45 21.69 11.04
CA LYS A 307 -13.11 21.39 12.32
C LYS A 307 -12.05 21.15 13.40
N PRO A 308 -12.33 21.42 14.69
CA PRO A 308 -11.40 21.13 15.77
C PRO A 308 -10.93 19.68 15.79
N GLU A 309 -11.83 18.73 15.52
CA GLU A 309 -11.52 17.30 15.46
C GLU A 309 -10.55 16.91 14.33
N SER A 310 -10.38 17.77 13.30
CA SER A 310 -9.54 17.46 12.14
C SER A 310 -8.07 17.24 12.53
N ILE A 311 -7.59 17.86 13.61
CA ILE A 311 -6.20 17.68 14.09
C ILE A 311 -5.93 16.24 14.57
N TYR A 312 -6.98 15.48 14.90
CA TYR A 312 -6.90 14.06 15.28
C TYR A 312 -7.14 13.11 14.10
N LEU A 313 -7.96 13.54 13.14
CA LEU A 313 -8.53 12.66 12.11
C LEU A 313 -7.89 12.83 10.72
N VAL A 314 -7.14 13.91 10.49
CA VAL A 314 -6.48 14.17 9.21
C VAL A 314 -4.99 13.80 9.32
N PRO A 315 -4.59 12.60 8.85
CA PRO A 315 -3.20 12.18 8.85
C PRO A 315 -2.36 12.98 7.82
N PRO A 316 -1.02 12.92 7.92
CA PRO A 316 -0.08 13.72 7.11
C PRO A 316 -0.07 13.41 5.60
N HIS A 317 -0.97 12.61 5.04
CA HIS A 317 -0.84 12.09 3.67
C HIS A 317 0.47 11.32 3.44
N ASN A 318 0.94 10.60 4.46
CA ASN A 318 2.03 9.64 4.37
C ASN A 318 1.79 8.53 5.39
N SER A 319 1.30 7.38 4.93
CA SER A 319 0.91 6.30 5.83
C SER A 319 2.07 5.79 6.69
N PHE A 320 3.31 5.84 6.21
CA PHE A 320 4.47 5.38 7.00
C PHE A 320 4.82 6.36 8.12
N ILE A 321 4.72 7.68 7.88
CA ILE A 321 4.87 8.68 8.94
C ILE A 321 3.71 8.55 9.94
N THR A 322 2.47 8.31 9.49
CA THR A 322 1.33 8.04 10.38
C THR A 322 1.62 6.85 11.29
N MET A 323 2.12 5.73 10.73
CA MET A 323 2.47 4.56 11.54
C MET A 323 3.60 4.88 12.52
N LEU A 324 4.67 5.55 12.06
CA LEU A 324 5.81 5.96 12.88
C LEU A 324 5.38 6.88 14.03
N TYR A 325 4.41 7.77 13.78
CA TYR A 325 3.83 8.61 14.82
C TYR A 325 3.23 7.81 15.96
N HIS A 326 2.48 6.75 15.65
CA HIS A 326 1.77 5.97 16.65
C HIS A 326 2.67 4.99 17.40
N LEU A 327 3.56 4.26 16.71
CA LEU A 327 4.35 3.18 17.31
C LEU A 327 5.87 3.43 17.31
N GLY A 328 6.35 4.57 16.82
CA GLY A 328 7.78 4.85 16.75
C GLY A 328 8.55 3.79 15.95
N GLY A 329 9.77 3.50 16.39
CA GLY A 329 10.72 2.62 15.74
C GLY A 329 10.24 1.18 15.59
N TRP A 330 9.21 0.75 16.33
CA TRP A 330 8.60 -0.57 16.15
C TRP A 330 8.08 -0.79 14.74
N VAL A 331 7.67 0.27 14.03
CA VAL A 331 7.24 0.20 12.62
C VAL A 331 8.35 -0.29 11.69
N LEU A 332 9.62 -0.13 12.05
CA LEU A 332 10.74 -0.61 11.25
C LEU A 332 10.75 -2.14 11.10
N LEU A 333 10.09 -2.86 12.01
CA LEU A 333 9.89 -4.31 11.90
C LEU A 333 9.09 -4.71 10.65
N LEU A 334 8.30 -3.80 10.06
CA LEU A 334 7.66 -4.04 8.76
C LEU A 334 8.67 -4.26 7.62
N PHE A 335 9.90 -3.76 7.74
CA PHE A 335 10.93 -3.99 6.71
C PHE A 335 11.70 -5.29 6.94
N TYR A 336 11.59 -5.90 8.13
CA TYR A 336 12.34 -7.10 8.48
C TYR A 336 12.08 -8.30 7.54
N PRO A 337 10.83 -8.63 7.13
CA PRO A 337 10.55 -9.78 6.26
C PRO A 337 11.15 -9.62 4.85
N ILE A 338 11.32 -8.38 4.41
CA ILE A 338 11.84 -8.03 3.09
C ILE A 338 13.32 -7.61 3.12
N ARG A 339 13.96 -7.57 4.31
CA ARG A 339 15.33 -7.05 4.48
C ARG A 339 16.36 -7.70 3.56
N ARG A 340 16.20 -9.00 3.27
CA ARG A 340 17.13 -9.78 2.44
C ARG A 340 17.26 -9.25 1.01
N ILE A 341 16.24 -8.56 0.51
CA ILE A 341 16.27 -7.91 -0.81
C ILE A 341 17.37 -6.86 -0.87
N PHE A 342 17.63 -6.17 0.24
CA PHE A 342 18.60 -5.09 0.32
C PHE A 342 20.03 -5.58 0.60
N TYR A 343 20.22 -6.86 0.94
CA TYR A 343 21.53 -7.44 1.27
C TYR A 343 22.26 -8.09 0.06
N GLY A 344 21.80 -7.87 -1.17
CA GLY A 344 22.34 -8.52 -2.37
C GLY A 344 22.87 -7.55 -3.43
N ALA A 345 24.16 -7.65 -3.74
CA ALA A 345 24.74 -6.99 -4.93
C ALA A 345 24.26 -7.62 -6.26
N GLN A 346 23.78 -8.87 -6.20
CA GLN A 346 23.45 -9.66 -7.38
C GLN A 346 22.18 -9.17 -8.09
N PRO A 347 22.12 -9.24 -9.43
CA PRO A 347 20.91 -8.96 -10.20
C PRO A 347 19.78 -9.94 -9.85
N VAL A 348 18.55 -9.41 -9.73
CA VAL A 348 17.36 -10.24 -9.51
C VAL A 348 16.96 -10.91 -10.83
N LYS A 349 17.19 -12.23 -10.92
CA LYS A 349 16.86 -13.03 -12.11
C LYS A 349 15.44 -13.62 -12.10
N ASN A 350 14.88 -13.90 -10.91
CA ASN A 350 13.56 -14.50 -10.82
C ASN A 350 12.46 -13.48 -11.16
N ASN A 351 11.65 -13.78 -12.19
CA ASN A 351 10.58 -12.90 -12.65
C ASN A 351 9.48 -12.68 -11.61
N LEU A 352 9.08 -13.71 -10.85
CA LEU A 352 8.08 -13.56 -9.80
C LEU A 352 8.57 -12.65 -8.68
N LEU A 353 9.81 -12.85 -8.21
CA LEU A 353 10.42 -11.95 -7.23
C LEU A 353 10.48 -10.51 -7.77
N LYS A 354 10.92 -10.35 -9.02
CA LYS A 354 11.01 -9.05 -9.70
C LYS A 354 9.64 -8.36 -9.77
N PHE A 355 8.59 -9.09 -10.15
CA PHE A 355 7.23 -8.58 -10.19
C PHE A 355 6.75 -8.11 -8.82
N LEU A 356 6.83 -8.95 -7.80
CA LEU A 356 6.36 -8.61 -6.44
C LEU A 356 7.13 -7.43 -5.85
N LEU A 357 8.44 -7.35 -6.09
CA LEU A 357 9.28 -6.23 -5.68
C LEU A 357 8.86 -4.92 -6.33
N LEU A 358 8.70 -4.92 -7.65
CA LEU A 358 8.32 -3.73 -8.40
C LEU A 358 6.92 -3.25 -8.01
N SER A 359 5.98 -4.18 -7.88
CA SER A 359 4.63 -3.88 -7.39
C SER A 359 4.68 -3.24 -6.01
N LEU A 360 5.42 -3.84 -5.05
CA LEU A 360 5.53 -3.31 -3.69
C LEU A 360 6.16 -1.91 -3.66
N VAL A 361 7.25 -1.68 -4.41
CA VAL A 361 7.89 -0.36 -4.49
C VAL A 361 6.92 0.67 -5.04
N GLY A 362 6.24 0.37 -6.15
CA GLY A 362 5.28 1.28 -6.74
C GLY A 362 4.13 1.64 -5.79
N VAL A 363 3.49 0.65 -5.17
CA VAL A 363 2.40 0.92 -4.21
C VAL A 363 2.89 1.58 -2.91
N SER A 364 4.17 1.40 -2.55
CA SER A 364 4.79 2.11 -1.41
C SER A 364 5.03 3.58 -1.70
N ILE A 365 5.40 3.96 -2.93
CA ILE A 365 5.44 5.37 -3.34
C ILE A 365 4.04 5.96 -3.20
N TRP A 366 3.01 5.27 -3.70
CA TRP A 366 1.62 5.71 -3.56
C TRP A 366 1.21 5.92 -2.09
N ALA A 367 1.54 4.98 -1.19
CA ALA A 367 1.28 5.08 0.25
C ALA A 367 2.12 6.14 0.99
N SER A 368 3.27 6.55 0.44
CA SER A 368 4.12 7.60 1.02
C SER A 368 3.60 9.01 0.77
N PHE A 369 2.72 9.19 -0.22
CA PHE A 369 2.17 10.51 -0.60
C PHE A 369 0.65 10.61 -0.43
N ASN A 370 0.02 9.56 0.10
CA ASN A 370 -1.43 9.48 0.30
C ASN A 370 -1.75 8.65 1.55
N VAL A 371 -3.01 8.72 1.98
CA VAL A 371 -3.56 8.09 3.19
C VAL A 371 -4.15 6.73 2.82
N ILE A 372 -3.31 5.82 2.34
CA ILE A 372 -3.75 4.60 1.64
C ILE A 372 -3.89 3.42 2.60
N LEU A 373 -3.03 3.34 3.60
CA LEU A 373 -3.05 2.25 4.59
C LEU A 373 -4.09 2.48 5.69
N GLU A 374 -4.52 3.72 5.89
CA GLU A 374 -5.60 4.11 6.80
C GLU A 374 -6.99 3.95 6.15
N LEU A 375 -7.04 3.71 4.83
CA LEU A 375 -8.28 3.54 4.08
C LEU A 375 -8.48 2.06 3.68
N PRO A 376 -9.69 1.51 3.88
CA PRO A 376 -9.96 0.10 3.64
C PRO A 376 -9.71 -0.32 2.19
N HIS A 377 -10.11 0.52 1.23
CA HIS A 377 -10.14 0.17 -0.20
C HIS A 377 -8.79 -0.10 -0.86
N SER A 378 -7.71 0.49 -0.35
CA SER A 378 -6.38 0.31 -0.94
C SER A 378 -5.40 -0.37 -0.01
N SER A 379 -5.65 -0.35 1.31
CA SER A 379 -4.81 -1.04 2.30
C SER A 379 -4.81 -2.56 2.09
N THR A 380 -5.96 -3.19 1.86
CA THR A 380 -6.06 -4.64 1.63
C THR A 380 -5.20 -5.09 0.44
N TYR A 381 -5.23 -4.35 -0.67
CA TYR A 381 -4.43 -4.68 -1.86
C TYR A 381 -2.94 -4.43 -1.65
N PHE A 382 -2.56 -3.34 -0.95
CA PHE A 382 -1.18 -3.09 -0.54
C PHE A 382 -0.63 -4.25 0.30
N TRP A 383 -1.36 -4.63 1.36
CA TRP A 383 -0.93 -5.69 2.27
C TRP A 383 -0.90 -7.05 1.59
N LEU A 384 -1.82 -7.32 0.65
CA LEU A 384 -1.80 -8.53 -0.17
C LEU A 384 -0.48 -8.66 -0.95
N ILE A 385 -0.02 -7.59 -1.61
CA ILE A 385 1.26 -7.58 -2.33
C ILE A 385 2.43 -7.78 -1.35
N TYR A 386 2.45 -7.02 -0.25
CA TYR A 386 3.50 -7.08 0.76
C TYR A 386 3.66 -8.49 1.35
N PHE A 387 2.56 -9.10 1.81
CA PHE A 387 2.61 -10.43 2.41
C PHE A 387 2.89 -11.52 1.38
N THR A 388 2.44 -11.38 0.13
CA THR A 388 2.79 -12.31 -0.95
C THR A 388 4.30 -12.34 -1.19
N LEU A 389 4.94 -11.17 -1.19
CA LEU A 389 6.40 -11.08 -1.26
C LEU A 389 7.08 -11.72 -0.04
N ALA A 390 6.61 -11.42 1.18
CA ALA A 390 7.16 -12.01 2.40
C ALA A 390 7.06 -13.54 2.40
N PHE A 391 5.94 -14.10 1.93
CA PHE A 391 5.73 -15.54 1.82
C PHE A 391 6.61 -16.19 0.75
N TYR A 392 6.78 -15.52 -0.39
CA TYR A 392 7.70 -15.96 -1.44
C TYR A 392 9.13 -16.07 -0.90
N LEU A 393 9.61 -15.06 -0.17
CA LEU A 393 10.95 -15.07 0.44
C LEU A 393 11.08 -16.12 1.55
N TYR A 394 10.02 -16.34 2.32
CA TYR A 394 9.97 -17.38 3.34
C TYR A 394 10.13 -18.78 2.73
N LYS A 395 9.43 -19.07 1.62
CA LYS A 395 9.53 -20.35 0.90
C LYS A 395 10.93 -20.61 0.38
N ILE A 396 11.55 -19.63 -0.29
CA ILE A 396 12.94 -19.76 -0.77
C ILE A 396 13.88 -20.15 0.37
N ASN A 397 13.77 -19.48 1.51
CA ASN A 397 14.65 -19.74 2.65
C ASN A 397 14.48 -21.16 3.24
N ILE A 398 13.27 -21.74 3.15
CA ILE A 398 13.05 -23.14 3.55
C ILE A 398 13.72 -24.08 2.55
N ASP A 399 13.56 -23.82 1.26
CA ASP A 399 14.10 -24.67 0.20
C ASP A 399 15.63 -24.65 0.19
N ASP A 400 16.25 -23.47 0.38
CA ASP A 400 17.71 -23.31 0.50
C ASP A 400 18.27 -24.11 1.68
N LYS A 401 17.59 -24.08 2.84
CA LYS A 401 18.00 -24.87 4.01
C LYS A 401 17.91 -26.36 3.74
N LYS A 402 16.85 -26.85 3.10
CA LYS A 402 16.70 -28.28 2.78
C LYS A 402 17.79 -28.79 1.84
N ASN A 403 18.28 -27.95 0.93
CA ASN A 403 19.35 -28.32 0.00
C ASN A 403 20.75 -28.30 0.64
N HIS A 404 20.95 -27.61 1.77
CA HIS A 404 22.23 -27.62 2.50
C HIS A 404 22.40 -28.81 3.46
N TYR A 405 21.32 -29.53 3.77
CA TYR A 405 21.33 -30.72 4.63
C TYR A 405 21.15 -32.04 3.84
N LYS A 406 21.28 -31.97 2.51
CA LYS A 406 21.46 -33.12 1.61
C LYS A 406 22.87 -33.07 1.07
#